data_AF-A0A496UKA5-F1
#
_entry.id   AF-A0A496UKA5-F1
#
_cell.length_a   1.000
_cell.length_b   1.000
_cell.length_c   1.000
_cell.angle_alpha   90.00
_cell.angle_beta   90.00
_cell.angle_gamma   90.00
#
_symmetry.space_group_name_H-M   'P 1'
#
loop_
_entity.id
_entity.type
_entity.pdbx_description
1 polymer ?
#
loop_
_entity_poly.entity_id
_entity_poly.type
_entity_poly.pdbx_seq_one_letter_code
_entity_poly.pdbx_strand_id
1 'polypeptide(L)'
;MVHCPSPPFLMNSRRLSRTSMQYSLPPELIAQKPLSDRAGSKLLAVDISRGSIEDTVFSSLPSFLVPGDLLVLNNTRVFKARLNGRKAGTGGKAEIFLLKKLEGNTWKALVRPGRAAKPGMRLEFRNGLYCTVEKRLEHGRTIIRFNSGRDTEQKLLEIAQVPLPPYIKRDPEKLDDSRYQTVYASETGAVAAPTAGLHFTPDLLT
;
A
#
# COMPACT_ATOMS: atom_id res chain seq x y z
N MET A 1 17.57 24.55 31.01
CA MET A 1 16.11 24.29 30.90
C MET A 1 15.59 25.32 29.90
N VAL A 2 15.48 24.93 28.62
CA VAL A 2 15.16 25.87 27.53
C VAL A 2 13.64 26.00 27.48
N HIS A 3 13.15 27.20 27.77
CA HIS A 3 11.73 27.53 27.73
C HIS A 3 11.31 27.59 26.27
N CYS A 4 10.61 26.56 25.79
CA CYS A 4 9.99 26.58 24.47
C CYS A 4 8.67 27.35 24.60
N PRO A 5 8.49 28.51 23.92
CA PRO A 5 7.23 29.23 23.99
C PRO A 5 6.15 28.43 23.26
N SER A 6 4.98 28.31 23.89
CA SER A 6 3.81 27.67 23.31
C SER A 6 3.41 28.38 22.00
N PRO A 7 3.17 27.65 20.89
CA PRO A 7 2.73 28.28 19.64
C PRO A 7 1.35 28.93 19.82
N PRO A 8 1.07 30.07 19.18
CA PRO A 8 -0.18 30.84 19.35
C PRO A 8 -1.41 30.20 18.68
N PHE A 9 -1.30 28.96 18.21
CA PHE A 9 -2.42 28.24 17.62
C PHE A 9 -3.19 27.51 18.71
N LEU A 10 -4.13 28.21 19.34
CA LEU A 10 -5.35 27.58 19.82
C LEU A 10 -6.07 26.97 18.62
N MET A 11 -5.71 25.74 18.25
CA MET A 11 -6.56 24.89 17.43
C MET A 11 -7.86 24.75 18.22
N ASN A 12 -8.87 25.51 17.80
CA ASN A 12 -10.25 25.27 18.18
C ASN A 12 -10.52 23.81 17.82
N SER A 13 -10.54 22.92 18.83
CA SER A 13 -10.63 21.47 18.64
C SER A 13 -12.06 21.12 18.24
N ARG A 14 -12.47 21.54 17.03
CA ARG A 14 -13.67 21.05 16.37
C ARG A 14 -13.44 19.57 16.15
N ARG A 15 -14.27 18.76 16.81
CA ARG A 15 -14.28 17.31 16.62
C ARG A 15 -14.54 17.04 15.14
N LEU A 16 -13.50 16.66 14.40
CA LEU A 16 -13.62 16.33 12.99
C LEU A 16 -14.60 15.15 12.86
N SER A 17 -15.65 15.36 12.08
CA SER A 17 -16.61 14.32 11.75
C SER A 17 -16.30 13.75 10.37
N ARG A 18 -16.73 12.51 10.10
CA ARG A 18 -16.61 11.94 8.76
C ARG A 18 -17.25 12.84 7.70
N THR A 19 -18.34 13.52 8.04
CA THR A 19 -19.05 14.44 7.16
C THR A 19 -18.27 15.71 6.88
N SER A 20 -17.59 16.28 7.89
CA SER A 20 -16.78 17.50 7.72
C SER A 20 -15.48 17.30 6.92
N MET A 21 -15.17 16.05 6.53
CA MET A 21 -14.03 15.70 5.68
C MET A 21 -14.47 15.22 4.27
N GLN A 22 -15.76 15.35 3.94
CA GLN A 22 -16.25 15.03 2.60
C GLN A 22 -15.94 16.17 1.64
N TYR A 23 -15.51 15.82 0.44
CA TYR A 23 -15.33 16.72 -0.69
C TYR A 23 -15.75 16.01 -1.98
N SER A 24 -16.05 16.78 -3.01
CA SER A 24 -16.34 16.22 -4.32
C SER A 24 -15.03 15.79 -5.00
N LEU A 25 -14.89 14.49 -5.27
CA LEU A 25 -13.77 13.94 -6.04
C LEU A 25 -14.32 13.25 -7.28
N PRO A 26 -14.30 13.92 -8.45
CA PRO A 26 -14.64 13.29 -9.72
C PRO A 26 -13.77 12.04 -9.96
N PRO A 27 -14.36 10.86 -10.26
CA PRO A 27 -13.61 9.60 -10.42
C PRO A 27 -12.47 9.66 -11.44
N GLU A 28 -12.63 10.48 -12.48
CA GLU A 28 -11.65 10.73 -13.55
C GLU A 28 -10.36 11.41 -13.06
N LEU A 29 -10.40 12.09 -11.90
CA LEU A 29 -9.23 12.69 -11.27
C LEU A 29 -8.43 11.69 -10.42
N ILE A 30 -8.92 10.45 -10.24
CA ILE A 30 -8.19 9.38 -9.57
C ILE A 30 -7.27 8.69 -10.57
N ALA A 31 -5.98 9.01 -10.49
CA ALA A 31 -4.96 8.43 -11.36
C ALA A 31 -4.97 6.89 -11.32
N GLN A 32 -5.15 6.28 -12.49
CA GLN A 32 -5.16 4.82 -12.64
C GLN A 32 -3.78 4.26 -12.99
N LYS A 33 -2.89 5.09 -13.52
CA LYS A 33 -1.49 4.77 -13.82
C LYS A 33 -0.60 5.91 -13.31
N PRO A 34 0.60 5.61 -12.81
CA PRO A 34 1.57 6.65 -12.50
C PRO A 34 2.07 7.30 -13.80
N LEU A 35 2.57 8.54 -13.70
CA LEU A 35 3.28 9.21 -14.79
C LEU A 35 4.55 8.45 -15.18
N SER A 36 4.98 8.53 -16.44
CA SER A 36 6.25 7.94 -16.89
C SER A 36 7.44 8.53 -16.15
N ASP A 37 7.50 9.85 -16.05
CA ASP A 37 8.37 10.56 -15.12
C ASP A 37 7.63 10.78 -13.79
N ARG A 38 8.17 10.22 -12.70
CA ARG A 38 7.58 10.34 -11.37
C ARG A 38 7.79 11.72 -10.74
N ALA A 39 8.86 12.42 -11.09
CA ALA A 39 9.16 13.75 -10.56
C ALA A 39 8.32 14.85 -11.25
N GLY A 40 7.84 14.58 -12.47
CA GLY A 40 6.89 15.45 -13.19
C GLY A 40 5.46 15.46 -12.62
N SER A 41 5.17 14.78 -11.51
CA SER A 41 3.86 14.90 -10.86
C SER A 41 3.63 16.30 -10.28
N LYS A 42 2.38 16.75 -10.26
CA LYS A 42 2.01 18.02 -9.63
C LYS A 42 2.30 18.00 -8.13
N LEU A 43 2.74 19.13 -7.60
CA LEU A 43 2.92 19.40 -6.18
C LEU A 43 2.12 20.66 -5.83
N LEU A 44 1.22 20.55 -4.85
CA LEU A 44 0.51 21.70 -4.30
C LEU A 44 1.22 22.13 -3.01
N ALA A 45 1.95 23.24 -3.06
CA ALA A 45 2.60 23.82 -1.90
C ALA A 45 1.63 24.74 -1.16
N VAL A 46 1.44 24.51 0.14
CA VAL A 46 0.52 25.29 0.98
C VAL A 46 1.31 25.92 2.11
N ASP A 47 1.44 27.24 2.10
CA ASP A 47 2.01 27.99 3.21
C ASP A 47 0.90 28.33 4.20
N ILE A 48 0.87 27.60 5.31
CA ILE A 48 -0.14 27.77 6.35
C ILE A 48 -0.03 29.14 7.03
N SER A 49 1.20 29.66 7.18
CA SER A 49 1.46 30.91 7.89
C SER A 49 1.03 32.14 7.08
N ARG A 50 1.25 32.10 5.77
CA ARG A 50 0.90 33.17 4.84
C ARG A 50 -0.49 32.99 4.22
N GLY A 51 -1.09 31.80 4.36
CA GLY A 51 -2.36 31.45 3.74
C GLY A 51 -2.28 31.36 2.21
N SER A 52 -1.10 31.15 1.64
CA SER A 52 -0.89 31.07 0.19
C SER A 52 -0.82 29.63 -0.30
N ILE A 53 -1.22 29.44 -1.56
CA ILE A 53 -1.21 28.17 -2.26
C ILE A 53 -0.47 28.36 -3.58
N GLU A 54 0.40 27.42 -3.91
CA GLU A 54 1.17 27.42 -5.15
C GLU A 54 1.06 26.05 -5.83
N ASP A 55 0.67 26.05 -7.10
CA ASP A 55 0.72 24.88 -7.98
C ASP A 55 2.10 24.79 -8.65
N THR A 56 2.83 23.72 -8.42
CA THR A 56 4.15 23.46 -9.00
C THR A 56 4.31 21.97 -9.37
N VAL A 57 5.54 21.53 -9.59
CA VAL A 57 5.89 20.13 -9.87
C VAL A 57 6.75 19.55 -8.75
N PHE A 58 6.70 18.23 -8.59
CA PHE A 58 7.39 17.55 -7.49
C PHE A 58 8.92 17.67 -7.61
N SER A 59 9.45 17.81 -8.83
CA SER A 59 10.87 18.14 -9.05
C SER A 59 11.30 19.48 -8.44
N SER A 60 10.35 20.39 -8.15
CA SER A 60 10.63 21.65 -7.45
C SER A 60 10.71 21.49 -5.94
N LEU A 61 10.44 20.31 -5.36
CA LEU A 61 10.48 20.10 -3.90
C LEU A 61 11.74 20.67 -3.22
N PRO A 62 12.96 20.54 -3.77
CA PRO A 62 14.16 21.10 -3.15
C PRO A 62 14.13 22.62 -2.93
N SER A 63 13.38 23.38 -3.74
CA SER A 63 13.29 24.85 -3.58
C SER A 63 12.50 25.27 -2.33
N PHE A 64 11.77 24.35 -1.72
CA PHE A 64 11.01 24.58 -0.49
C PHE A 64 11.77 24.17 0.78
N LEU A 65 12.96 23.58 0.63
CA LEU A 65 13.79 23.13 1.75
C LEU A 65 14.93 24.12 1.97
N VAL A 66 15.32 24.29 3.23
CA VAL A 66 16.47 25.11 3.62
C VAL A 66 17.58 24.25 4.23
N PRO A 67 18.85 24.70 4.18
CA PRO A 67 19.94 23.99 4.84
C PRO A 67 19.64 23.75 6.33
N GLY A 68 19.75 22.49 6.75
CA GLY A 68 19.41 22.05 8.11
C GLY A 68 18.09 21.30 8.22
N ASP A 69 17.23 21.31 7.20
CA ASP A 69 16.02 20.50 7.16
C ASP A 69 16.34 18.99 7.11
N LEU A 70 15.49 18.19 7.76
CA LEU A 70 15.59 16.73 7.78
C LEU A 70 14.42 16.10 7.03
N LEU A 71 14.71 15.42 5.93
CA LEU A 71 13.73 14.62 5.20
C LEU A 71 13.70 13.19 5.74
N VAL A 72 12.62 12.83 6.45
CA VAL A 72 12.44 11.47 6.99
C VAL A 72 11.67 10.61 6.00
N LEU A 73 12.33 9.56 5.49
CA LEU A 73 11.79 8.69 4.45
C LEU A 73 11.49 7.29 4.99
N ASN A 74 10.35 6.73 4.58
CA ASN A 74 10.00 5.34 4.87
C ASN A 74 10.62 4.40 3.81
N ASN A 75 11.67 3.67 4.18
CA ASN A 75 12.42 2.76 3.30
C ASN A 75 11.82 1.35 3.17
N THR A 76 10.55 1.15 3.55
CA THR A 76 9.92 -0.18 3.49
C THR A 76 9.70 -0.63 2.06
N ARG A 77 10.09 -1.87 1.79
CA ARG A 77 9.90 -2.57 0.53
C ARG A 77 8.58 -3.36 0.52
N VAL A 78 7.77 -3.09 -0.50
CA VAL A 78 6.54 -3.84 -0.78
C VAL A 78 6.88 -5.24 -1.28
N PHE A 79 6.25 -6.26 -0.69
CA PHE A 79 6.31 -7.62 -1.23
C PHE A 79 5.03 -7.95 -1.99
N LYS A 80 5.13 -8.85 -2.97
CA LYS A 80 3.97 -9.35 -3.73
C LYS A 80 3.09 -10.14 -2.77
N ALA A 81 1.90 -9.62 -2.51
CA ALA A 81 1.01 -10.12 -1.47
C ALA A 81 -0.38 -10.48 -1.98
N ARG A 82 -0.71 -10.13 -3.23
CA ARG A 82 -2.01 -10.40 -3.84
C ARG A 82 -1.99 -11.74 -4.58
N LEU A 83 -2.95 -12.61 -4.29
CA LEU A 83 -3.12 -13.91 -4.95
C LEU A 83 -4.53 -14.03 -5.49
N ASN A 84 -4.65 -14.48 -6.74
CA ASN A 84 -5.93 -14.80 -7.36
C ASN A 84 -6.11 -16.31 -7.40
N GLY A 85 -7.16 -16.82 -6.75
CA GLY A 85 -7.45 -18.24 -6.66
C GLY A 85 -8.92 -18.55 -6.86
N ARG A 86 -9.27 -19.82 -6.64
CA ARG A 86 -10.63 -20.33 -6.74
C ARG A 86 -10.96 -21.18 -5.53
N LYS A 87 -12.23 -21.19 -5.13
CA LYS A 87 -12.72 -22.08 -4.07
C LYS A 87 -12.76 -23.51 -4.60
N ALA A 88 -12.18 -24.44 -3.85
CA ALA A 88 -12.32 -25.86 -4.13
C ALA A 88 -13.82 -26.25 -4.14
N GLY A 89 -14.20 -27.15 -5.05
CA GLY A 89 -15.58 -27.61 -5.26
C GLY A 89 -16.45 -26.65 -6.07
N THR A 90 -16.58 -25.38 -5.67
CA THR A 90 -17.49 -24.42 -6.36
C THR A 90 -16.86 -23.67 -7.54
N GLY A 91 -15.53 -23.61 -7.64
CA GLY A 91 -14.82 -22.87 -8.69
C GLY A 91 -14.94 -21.34 -8.62
N GLY A 92 -15.68 -20.81 -7.64
CA GLY A 92 -15.91 -19.38 -7.46
C GLY A 92 -14.61 -18.62 -7.17
N LYS A 93 -14.46 -17.43 -7.76
CA LYS A 93 -13.27 -16.58 -7.62
C LYS A 93 -13.03 -16.18 -6.16
N ALA A 94 -11.77 -16.17 -5.76
CA ALA A 94 -11.32 -15.67 -4.46
C ALA A 94 -10.00 -14.92 -4.64
N GLU A 95 -9.82 -13.85 -3.88
CA GLU A 95 -8.61 -13.05 -3.83
C GLU A 95 -8.06 -13.09 -2.40
N ILE A 96 -6.75 -13.25 -2.26
CA ILE A 96 -6.05 -13.23 -0.97
C ILE A 96 -5.05 -12.09 -0.96
N PHE A 97 -5.04 -11.30 0.11
CA PHE A 97 -3.97 -10.37 0.44
C PHE A 97 -3.21 -10.89 1.65
N LEU A 98 -1.98 -11.32 1.45
CA LEU A 98 -1.07 -11.70 2.52
C LEU A 98 -0.68 -10.46 3.33
N LEU A 99 -0.80 -10.54 4.65
CA LEU A 99 -0.48 -9.43 5.54
C LEU A 99 0.83 -9.68 6.30
N LYS A 100 0.99 -10.87 6.86
CA LYS A 100 2.15 -11.22 7.68
C LYS A 100 2.38 -12.72 7.66
N LYS A 101 3.61 -13.14 7.39
CA LYS A 101 4.05 -14.52 7.56
C LYS A 101 4.08 -14.87 9.05
N LEU A 102 3.54 -16.02 9.40
CA LEU A 102 3.63 -16.62 10.73
C LEU A 102 4.62 -17.80 10.65
N GLU A 103 4.50 -18.78 11.52
CA GLU A 103 5.38 -19.95 11.49
C GLU A 103 5.07 -20.90 10.32
N GLY A 104 6.14 -21.43 9.72
CA GLY A 104 6.08 -22.35 8.58
C GLY A 104 5.36 -21.73 7.37
N ASN A 105 4.36 -22.45 6.85
CA ASN A 105 3.55 -22.05 5.69
C ASN A 105 2.26 -21.30 6.08
N THR A 106 2.22 -20.75 7.29
CA THR A 106 1.04 -20.08 7.83
C THR A 106 1.15 -18.58 7.65
N TRP A 107 0.04 -17.94 7.27
CA TRP A 107 -0.02 -16.50 7.03
C TRP A 107 -1.27 -15.90 7.64
N LYS A 108 -1.14 -14.67 8.12
CA LYS A 108 -2.27 -13.76 8.32
C LYS A 108 -2.61 -13.11 6.99
N ALA A 109 -3.87 -13.15 6.58
CA ALA A 109 -4.32 -12.64 5.29
C ALA A 109 -5.73 -12.04 5.35
N LEU A 110 -6.10 -11.26 4.33
CA LEU A 110 -7.49 -10.93 4.00
C LEU A 110 -7.94 -11.78 2.83
N VAL A 111 -9.11 -12.41 2.94
CA VAL A 111 -9.72 -13.15 1.82
C VAL A 111 -10.94 -12.37 1.32
N ARG A 112 -11.07 -12.24 0.00
CA ARG A 112 -12.23 -11.62 -0.66
C ARG A 112 -12.89 -12.61 -1.63
N PRO A 113 -14.22 -12.77 -1.61
CA PRO A 113 -15.17 -12.15 -0.67
C PRO A 113 -15.07 -12.75 0.74
N GLY A 114 -14.91 -11.91 1.76
CA GLY A 114 -14.57 -12.34 3.12
C GLY A 114 -15.61 -13.20 3.81
N ARG A 115 -16.91 -13.07 3.46
CA ARG A 115 -17.98 -13.94 3.98
C ARG A 115 -17.76 -15.42 3.65
N ALA A 116 -17.03 -15.72 2.57
CA ALA A 116 -16.81 -17.08 2.12
C ALA A 116 -15.70 -17.82 2.88
N ALA A 117 -14.76 -17.12 3.53
CA ALA A 117 -13.57 -17.73 4.13
C ALA A 117 -13.86 -18.43 5.48
N LYS A 118 -14.63 -19.51 5.45
CA LYS A 118 -14.91 -20.35 6.63
C LYS A 118 -13.72 -21.26 6.94
N PRO A 119 -13.44 -21.58 8.21
CA PRO A 119 -12.46 -22.61 8.56
C PRO A 119 -12.69 -23.91 7.78
N GLY A 120 -11.60 -24.55 7.34
CA GLY A 120 -11.63 -25.73 6.47
C GLY A 120 -11.81 -25.43 4.98
N MET A 121 -12.17 -24.20 4.59
CA MET A 121 -12.23 -23.84 3.17
C MET A 121 -10.86 -23.94 2.52
N ARG A 122 -10.78 -24.68 1.41
CA ARG A 122 -9.61 -24.75 0.54
C ARG A 122 -9.74 -23.77 -0.63
N LEU A 123 -8.68 -23.02 -0.86
CA LEU A 123 -8.51 -22.11 -2.00
C LEU A 123 -7.35 -22.61 -2.84
N GLU A 124 -7.60 -22.78 -4.13
CA GLU A 124 -6.67 -23.35 -5.11
C GLU A 124 -6.11 -22.26 -6.01
N PHE A 125 -4.82 -22.38 -6.30
CA PHE A 125 -4.06 -21.49 -7.17
C PHE A 125 -3.40 -22.30 -8.29
N ARG A 126 -2.58 -21.64 -9.10
CA ARG A 126 -1.79 -22.29 -10.14
C ARG A 126 -0.68 -23.16 -9.53
N ASN A 127 -0.08 -24.02 -10.35
CA ASN A 127 1.11 -24.84 -10.00
C ASN A 127 0.90 -25.76 -8.79
N GLY A 128 -0.34 -26.21 -8.56
CA GLY A 128 -0.69 -27.11 -7.46
C GLY A 128 -0.63 -26.46 -6.06
N LEU A 129 -0.41 -25.15 -5.98
CA LEU A 129 -0.45 -24.42 -4.72
C LEU A 129 -1.89 -24.27 -4.24
N TYR A 130 -2.13 -24.53 -2.97
CA TYR A 130 -3.42 -24.27 -2.32
C TYR A 130 -3.20 -23.85 -0.87
N CYS A 131 -4.18 -23.15 -0.32
CA CYS A 131 -4.22 -22.88 1.11
C CYS A 131 -5.55 -23.28 1.73
N THR A 132 -5.51 -23.65 3.01
CA THR A 132 -6.70 -23.92 3.81
C THR A 132 -6.88 -22.79 4.82
N VAL A 133 -8.11 -22.29 4.96
CA VAL A 133 -8.46 -21.35 6.03
C VAL A 133 -8.47 -22.11 7.36
N GLU A 134 -7.58 -21.74 8.28
CA GLU A 134 -7.54 -22.35 9.60
C GLU A 134 -8.49 -21.64 10.57
N LYS A 135 -8.48 -20.31 10.55
CA LYS A 135 -9.22 -19.50 11.52
C LYS A 135 -9.64 -18.16 10.93
N ARG A 136 -10.82 -17.68 11.29
CA ARG A 136 -11.23 -16.28 11.08
C ARG A 136 -10.88 -15.45 12.31
N LEU A 137 -10.41 -14.23 12.06
CA LEU A 137 -10.09 -13.23 13.05
C LEU A 137 -11.01 -12.02 12.86
N GLU A 138 -10.88 -11.04 13.75
CA GLU A 138 -11.60 -9.77 13.66
C GLU A 138 -11.20 -8.95 12.42
N HIS A 139 -12.08 -8.03 12.05
CA HIS A 139 -11.89 -7.09 10.93
C HIS A 139 -11.64 -7.78 9.58
N GLY A 140 -12.21 -8.97 9.38
CA GLY A 140 -12.11 -9.73 8.13
C GLY A 140 -10.77 -10.40 7.90
N ARG A 141 -9.87 -10.41 8.89
CA ARG A 141 -8.59 -11.12 8.84
C ARG A 141 -8.80 -12.63 9.00
N THR A 142 -7.90 -13.40 8.43
CA THR A 142 -7.93 -14.87 8.43
C THR A 142 -6.52 -15.42 8.62
N ILE A 143 -6.40 -16.55 9.29
CA ILE A 143 -5.21 -17.38 9.27
C ILE A 143 -5.41 -18.43 8.20
N ILE A 144 -4.46 -18.50 7.26
CA ILE A 144 -4.43 -19.49 6.19
C ILE A 144 -3.11 -20.26 6.27
N ARG A 145 -3.15 -21.54 5.91
CA ARG A 145 -1.95 -22.37 5.79
C ARG A 145 -1.84 -22.87 4.36
N PHE A 146 -0.72 -22.57 3.71
CA PHE A 146 -0.39 -23.16 2.41
C PHE A 146 0.04 -24.61 2.56
N ASN A 147 -0.19 -25.41 1.52
CA ASN A 147 0.31 -26.77 1.48
C ASN A 147 1.84 -26.80 1.59
N SER A 148 2.35 -27.71 2.42
CA SER A 148 3.78 -27.86 2.64
C SER A 148 4.43 -28.63 1.50
N GLY A 149 5.42 -27.98 0.86
CA GLY A 149 6.34 -28.56 -0.10
C GLY A 149 7.66 -27.78 -0.07
N ARG A 150 8.74 -28.36 -0.61
CA ARG A 150 10.06 -27.69 -0.70
C ARG A 150 10.03 -26.40 -1.52
N ASP A 151 8.99 -26.18 -2.31
CA ASP A 151 8.86 -25.09 -3.28
C ASP A 151 7.68 -24.13 -3.00
N THR A 152 7.01 -24.23 -1.85
CA THR A 152 5.83 -23.41 -1.53
C THR A 152 6.12 -21.91 -1.63
N GLU A 153 7.25 -21.44 -1.10
CA GLU A 153 7.64 -20.02 -1.16
C GLU A 153 7.95 -19.56 -2.58
N GLN A 154 8.65 -20.39 -3.35
CA GLN A 154 8.97 -20.09 -4.74
C GLN A 154 7.69 -20.01 -5.58
N LYS A 155 6.81 -21.01 -5.49
CA LYS A 155 5.50 -21.00 -6.16
C LYS A 155 4.67 -19.80 -5.76
N LEU A 156 4.71 -19.40 -4.48
CA LEU A 156 4.01 -18.23 -4.00
C LEU A 156 4.54 -16.95 -4.67
N LEU A 157 5.87 -16.78 -4.75
CA LEU A 157 6.50 -15.65 -5.41
C LEU A 157 6.16 -15.57 -6.91
N GLU A 158 6.04 -16.73 -7.58
CA GLU A 158 5.69 -16.81 -9.01
C GLU A 158 4.26 -16.34 -9.31
N ILE A 159 3.32 -16.63 -8.41
CA ILE A 159 1.90 -16.31 -8.63
C ILE A 159 1.44 -15.03 -7.94
N ALA A 160 2.20 -14.55 -6.96
CA ALA A 160 1.87 -13.34 -6.23
C ALA A 160 2.00 -12.11 -7.13
N GLN A 161 1.13 -11.15 -6.91
CA GLN A 161 1.12 -9.87 -7.62
C GLN A 161 1.27 -8.72 -6.63
N VAL A 162 1.67 -7.56 -7.15
CA VAL A 162 1.65 -6.31 -6.40
C VAL A 162 0.21 -6.01 -5.96
N PRO A 163 -0.04 -5.79 -4.67
CA PRO A 163 -1.37 -5.45 -4.15
C PRO A 163 -1.68 -3.97 -4.40
N LEU A 164 -2.13 -3.64 -5.62
CA LEU A 164 -2.58 -2.29 -5.94
C LEU A 164 -3.76 -1.87 -5.02
N PRO A 165 -3.83 -0.58 -4.64
CA PRO A 165 -4.93 -0.08 -3.83
C PRO A 165 -6.29 -0.26 -4.52
N PRO A 166 -7.39 -0.43 -3.77
CA PRO A 166 -8.70 -0.78 -4.32
C PRO A 166 -9.32 0.31 -5.23
N TYR A 167 -8.81 1.53 -5.20
CA TYR A 167 -9.24 2.62 -6.08
C TYR A 167 -8.57 2.58 -7.46
N ILE A 168 -7.52 1.76 -7.65
CA ILE A 168 -6.93 1.48 -8.95
C ILE A 168 -7.68 0.30 -9.58
N LYS A 169 -8.49 0.58 -10.60
CA LYS A 169 -9.43 -0.37 -11.24
C LYS A 169 -8.81 -1.06 -12.45
N ARG A 170 -7.61 -1.61 -12.28
CA ARG A 170 -6.91 -2.44 -13.28
C ARG A 170 -6.11 -3.53 -12.60
N ASP A 171 -5.76 -4.56 -13.35
CA ASP A 171 -4.82 -5.55 -12.84
C ASP A 171 -3.38 -4.99 -12.80
N PRO A 172 -2.54 -5.50 -11.88
CA PRO A 172 -1.12 -5.18 -11.85
C PRO A 172 -0.43 -5.60 -13.15
N GLU A 173 0.39 -4.69 -13.67
CA GLU A 173 1.25 -4.87 -14.83
C GLU A 173 2.69 -5.11 -14.36
N LYS A 174 3.57 -5.65 -15.23
CA LYS A 174 4.99 -5.87 -14.87
C LYS A 174 5.68 -4.59 -14.39
N LEU A 175 5.29 -3.45 -14.93
CA LEU A 175 5.84 -2.15 -14.55
C LEU A 175 5.52 -1.80 -13.07
N ASP A 176 4.42 -2.30 -12.50
CA ASP A 176 4.08 -2.04 -11.10
C ASP A 176 5.07 -2.72 -10.14
N ASP A 177 5.73 -3.82 -10.54
CA ASP A 177 6.75 -4.48 -9.71
C ASP A 177 7.90 -3.55 -9.35
N SER A 178 8.22 -2.59 -10.23
CA SER A 178 9.28 -1.59 -10.00
C SER A 178 8.73 -0.20 -9.67
N ARG A 179 7.54 0.16 -10.18
CA ARG A 179 6.95 1.50 -9.97
C ARG A 179 6.14 1.62 -8.69
N TYR A 180 5.64 0.53 -8.14
CA TYR A 180 4.97 0.52 -6.84
C TYR A 180 5.97 0.34 -5.70
N GLN A 181 7.09 1.07 -5.81
CA GLN A 181 8.26 1.02 -4.96
C GLN A 181 8.90 2.42 -4.93
N THR A 182 9.30 2.87 -3.75
CA THR A 182 10.16 4.06 -3.62
C THR A 182 11.58 3.71 -4.07
N VAL A 183 12.34 4.69 -4.56
CA VAL A 183 13.69 4.46 -5.10
C VAL A 183 14.72 4.09 -4.03
N TYR A 184 14.39 4.32 -2.76
CA TYR A 184 15.20 4.03 -1.58
C TYR A 184 14.67 2.82 -0.77
N ALA A 185 13.76 2.03 -1.33
CA ALA A 185 13.19 0.88 -0.63
C ALA A 185 14.22 -0.25 -0.44
N SER A 186 14.44 -0.63 0.82
CA SER A 186 15.44 -1.64 1.22
C SER A 186 14.85 -2.73 2.11
N GLU A 187 14.02 -2.35 3.09
CA GLU A 187 13.56 -3.27 4.14
C GLU A 187 12.22 -3.94 3.82
N THR A 188 12.19 -5.25 3.57
CA THR A 188 10.93 -5.93 3.22
C THR A 188 9.97 -5.98 4.41
N GLY A 189 8.77 -5.40 4.27
CA GLY A 189 7.81 -5.38 5.38
C GLY A 189 6.43 -4.81 5.09
N ALA A 190 6.16 -4.30 3.88
CA ALA A 190 4.89 -3.63 3.59
C ALA A 190 4.04 -4.40 2.59
N VAL A 191 2.73 -4.36 2.84
CA VAL A 191 1.70 -4.76 1.86
C VAL A 191 1.33 -3.59 0.95
N ALA A 192 1.64 -2.35 1.32
CA ALA A 192 1.34 -1.18 0.50
C ALA A 192 2.53 -0.23 0.46
N ALA A 193 2.78 0.37 -0.70
CA ALA A 193 3.88 1.31 -0.85
C ALA A 193 3.63 2.58 -0.01
N PRO A 194 4.69 3.21 0.53
CA PRO A 194 4.62 4.60 1.00
C PRO A 194 4.33 5.52 -0.20
N THR A 195 3.06 5.83 -0.44
CA THR A 195 2.61 6.40 -1.73
C THR A 195 3.19 7.77 -2.02
N ALA A 196 3.36 8.64 -1.02
CA ALA A 196 4.01 9.94 -1.18
C ALA A 196 5.50 9.82 -1.56
N GLY A 197 6.15 8.71 -1.18
CA GLY A 197 7.54 8.45 -1.54
C GLY A 197 7.73 8.03 -3.00
N LEU A 198 6.65 7.67 -3.71
CA LEU A 198 6.74 7.16 -5.08
C LEU A 198 7.15 8.23 -6.09
N HIS A 199 7.10 9.50 -5.71
CA HIS A 199 7.41 10.64 -6.56
C HIS A 199 8.92 10.95 -6.62
N PHE A 200 9.71 10.51 -5.62
CA PHE A 200 11.16 10.72 -5.60
C PHE A 200 11.88 9.92 -6.69
N THR A 201 12.83 10.59 -7.36
CA THR A 201 13.86 9.97 -8.20
C THR A 201 15.19 9.91 -7.44
N PRO A 202 16.16 9.09 -7.89
CA PRO A 202 17.51 9.13 -7.32
C PRO A 202 18.12 10.53 -7.38
N ASP A 203 17.96 11.24 -8.50
CA ASP A 203 18.49 12.58 -8.72
C ASP A 203 17.92 13.64 -7.75
N LEU A 204 16.70 13.46 -7.26
CA LEU A 204 16.10 14.36 -6.26
C LEU A 204 16.62 14.12 -4.84
N LEU A 205 17.34 13.02 -4.61
CA LEU A 205 17.86 12.63 -3.29
C LEU A 205 19.37 12.84 -3.16
N THR A 206 20.01 13.36 -4.20
CA THR A 206 21.44 13.67 -4.28
C THR A 206 21.64 15.18 -4.32
#